data_AF-A0A7X0H5J9-F1
#
_entry.id   AF-A0A7X0H5J9-F1
#
_cell.length_a   1.000
_cell.length_b   1.000
_cell.length_c   1.000
_cell.angle_alpha   90.00
_cell.angle_beta   90.00
_cell.angle_gamma   90.00
#
_symmetry.space_group_name_H-M   'P 1'
#
loop_
_entity.id
_entity.type
_entity.pdbx_description
1 polymer ?
#
loop_
_entity_poly.entity_id
_entity_poly.type
_entity_poly.pdbx_seq_one_letter_code
_entity_poly.pdbx_strand_id
1 'polypeptide(L)'
;MSRNLKFSTMALLAAVASPAFGQTTIGSDTFDGGAGEIYTSRVFTPDNSANNGNFGGSIFDNFGIIDPTGGGVPFDFLDDSTTFIADRFGIFQSGDRDRFVGMQDTVNGSNPGGTVQIDWTFDISGYENIQVSVDMAAVGDFEGDDTFDFFAQIDGGSLQNPITATAQSGTFYDVTVENGSTYESYATPFFDDVEWDDLIANGPGVSTTGDTVDFHPLDNGLDGDTTAMDGFIPEELLSSTTNEERAYNVTNSFGNFDQIEFEAFKDPVVVTTASGTTQLDNTLQTITADISGTGDTLTLSFFASSNSSPEVFAFDDLLITGDLIDTGTILAGDYNGNGVVDAADYTVWQDSFGDTVVAGTGADGNENGVIDAADYTVWQDNFGNTASGSGATVIPEPSAGLILAGLGALAARRRRKA
;
A
#
# COMPACT_ATOMS: atom_id res chain seq x y z
N MET A 1 41.29 -15.82 32.89
CA MET A 1 40.42 -16.70 32.08
C MET A 1 39.65 -15.80 31.13
N SER A 2 39.93 -15.97 29.83
CA SER A 2 39.43 -15.15 28.73
C SER A 2 37.91 -15.34 28.55
N ARG A 3 37.16 -14.24 28.37
CA ARG A 3 35.87 -14.27 27.66
C ARG A 3 36.07 -13.47 26.39
N ASN A 4 36.08 -14.19 25.28
CA ASN A 4 36.21 -13.66 23.93
C ASN A 4 34.99 -12.83 23.54
N LEU A 5 35.27 -11.77 22.79
CA LEU A 5 34.33 -10.97 22.02
C LEU A 5 33.51 -11.82 21.03
N LYS A 6 32.27 -11.40 20.76
CA LYS A 6 31.75 -11.31 19.39
C LYS A 6 30.91 -10.03 19.25
N PHE A 7 31.39 -9.14 18.40
CA PHE A 7 30.60 -8.11 17.73
C PHE A 7 29.49 -8.78 16.90
N SER A 8 28.32 -8.16 16.83
CA SER A 8 27.47 -8.24 15.64
C SER A 8 26.70 -6.94 15.51
N THR A 9 27.22 -6.06 14.67
CA THR A 9 26.51 -4.94 14.06
C THR A 9 25.45 -5.54 13.14
N MET A 10 24.17 -5.46 13.48
CA MET A 10 23.10 -5.64 12.48
C MET A 10 22.70 -4.24 12.02
N ALA A 11 23.02 -3.94 10.76
CA ALA A 11 22.32 -2.91 10.03
C ALA A 11 20.86 -3.35 9.96
N LEU A 12 19.97 -2.50 10.47
CA LEU A 12 18.55 -2.59 10.19
C LEU A 12 18.41 -2.14 8.73
N LEU A 13 18.34 -3.10 7.82
CA LEU A 13 17.89 -2.87 6.47
C LEU A 13 16.38 -3.17 6.55
N ALA A 14 15.55 -2.13 6.50
CA ALA A 14 14.12 -2.27 6.30
C ALA A 14 13.91 -3.19 5.09
N ALA A 15 13.01 -4.15 5.23
CA ALA A 15 12.79 -5.20 4.25
C ALA A 15 11.96 -4.63 3.09
N VAL A 16 12.55 -3.74 2.29
CA VAL A 16 12.01 -3.41 0.98
C VAL A 16 11.79 -4.73 0.24
N ALA A 17 10.54 -4.97 -0.20
CA ALA A 17 10.15 -6.15 -0.94
C ALA A 17 11.24 -6.49 -1.98
N SER A 18 11.90 -7.63 -1.81
CA SER A 18 12.93 -8.04 -2.76
C SER A 18 12.26 -8.21 -4.12
N PRO A 19 12.71 -7.51 -5.18
CA PRO A 19 12.08 -7.64 -6.48
C PRO A 19 12.09 -9.11 -6.89
N ALA A 20 10.98 -9.56 -7.50
CA ALA A 20 10.95 -10.85 -8.16
C ALA A 20 12.18 -10.95 -9.08
N PHE A 21 12.89 -12.08 -9.04
CA PHE A 21 14.14 -12.31 -9.78
C PHE A 21 14.08 -11.71 -11.21
N GLY A 22 14.73 -10.57 -11.44
CA GLY A 22 14.78 -9.89 -12.74
C GLY A 22 14.40 -8.41 -12.74
N GLN A 23 13.52 -7.97 -11.84
CA GLN A 23 13.06 -6.59 -11.82
C GLN A 23 14.05 -5.61 -11.16
N THR A 24 14.16 -4.42 -11.74
CA THR A 24 14.96 -3.30 -11.26
C THR A 24 14.08 -2.30 -10.53
N THR A 25 14.57 -1.70 -9.44
CA THR A 25 13.92 -0.54 -8.80
C THR A 25 14.01 0.67 -9.72
N ILE A 26 12.86 1.21 -10.09
CA ILE A 26 12.70 2.38 -10.96
C ILE A 26 12.38 3.62 -10.14
N GLY A 27 11.54 3.45 -9.12
CA GLY A 27 11.09 4.51 -8.23
C GLY A 27 10.83 3.99 -6.82
N SER A 28 10.86 4.88 -5.85
CA SER A 28 10.57 4.54 -4.46
C SER A 28 10.27 5.78 -3.62
N ASP A 29 9.55 5.58 -2.53
CA ASP A 29 9.30 6.59 -1.52
C ASP A 29 9.12 5.91 -0.15
N THR A 30 10.09 6.10 0.75
CA THR A 30 10.08 5.59 2.13
C THR A 30 9.60 6.63 3.13
N PHE A 31 9.22 7.84 2.67
CA PHE A 31 8.73 8.95 3.49
C PHE A 31 9.70 9.51 4.57
N ASP A 32 10.89 8.94 4.75
CA ASP A 32 11.87 9.33 5.78
C ASP A 32 12.58 10.67 5.53
N GLY A 33 12.41 11.29 4.36
CA GLY A 33 13.09 12.52 3.96
C GLY A 33 14.58 12.31 3.69
N GLY A 34 14.94 11.13 3.17
CA GLY A 34 16.31 10.62 3.17
C GLY A 34 16.74 9.82 1.93
N ALA A 35 17.75 8.96 2.12
CA ALA A 35 18.25 8.08 1.07
C ALA A 35 17.24 6.94 0.85
N GLY A 36 16.89 6.67 -0.41
CA GLY A 36 15.87 5.67 -0.74
C GLY A 36 14.63 6.26 -1.43
N GLU A 37 14.53 7.59 -1.51
CA GLU A 37 13.48 8.27 -2.28
C GLU A 37 13.91 8.47 -3.74
N ILE A 38 13.17 7.87 -4.67
CA ILE A 38 13.39 7.94 -6.12
C ILE A 38 12.05 8.29 -6.79
N TYR A 39 11.79 9.58 -6.94
CA TYR A 39 10.65 10.11 -7.68
C TYR A 39 11.01 11.44 -8.35
N THR A 40 10.29 11.79 -9.41
CA THR A 40 10.40 13.09 -10.08
C THR A 40 9.68 14.18 -9.30
N SER A 41 8.50 13.87 -8.76
CA SER A 41 7.74 14.77 -7.88
C SER A 41 6.79 14.00 -6.97
N ARG A 42 6.50 14.58 -5.81
CA ARG A 42 5.48 14.14 -4.85
C ARG A 42 4.69 15.33 -4.34
N VAL A 43 3.37 15.23 -4.29
CA VAL A 43 2.48 16.31 -3.81
C VAL A 43 1.36 15.72 -2.96
N PHE A 44 1.25 16.17 -1.71
CA PHE A 44 0.11 15.89 -0.83
C PHE A 44 -0.94 17.01 -0.98
N THR A 45 -2.22 16.64 -0.98
CA THR A 45 -3.34 17.58 -1.04
C THR A 45 -4.47 17.15 -0.08
N PRO A 46 -4.74 17.90 1.00
CA PRO A 46 -3.89 18.96 1.57
C PRO A 46 -2.61 18.38 2.18
N ASP A 47 -1.54 19.17 2.26
CA ASP A 47 -0.29 18.71 2.90
C ASP A 47 -0.24 19.15 4.37
N ASN A 48 -0.56 18.23 5.29
CA ASN A 48 -0.41 18.44 6.73
C ASN A 48 0.86 17.78 7.30
N SER A 49 1.81 17.36 6.47
CA SER A 49 3.02 16.65 6.92
C SER A 49 3.87 17.50 7.88
N ALA A 50 3.86 18.82 7.72
CA ALA A 50 4.53 19.75 8.64
C ALA A 50 3.94 19.76 10.07
N ASN A 51 2.71 19.28 10.22
CA ASN A 51 2.00 19.15 11.50
C ASN A 51 1.80 17.68 11.88
N ASN A 52 2.68 16.77 11.42
CA ASN A 52 2.60 15.34 11.74
C ASN A 52 1.26 14.73 11.30
N GLY A 53 0.82 15.09 10.09
CA GLY A 53 -0.46 14.68 9.50
C GLY A 53 -1.69 15.38 10.08
N ASN A 54 -1.60 16.12 11.18
CA ASN A 54 -2.78 16.61 11.89
C ASN A 54 -3.56 17.70 11.12
N PHE A 55 -4.87 17.53 10.99
CA PHE A 55 -5.78 18.62 10.63
C PHE A 55 -6.04 19.52 11.84
N GLY A 56 -5.95 20.83 11.65
CA GLY A 56 -6.21 21.76 12.74
C GLY A 56 -7.63 21.62 13.29
N GLY A 57 -7.78 21.38 14.60
CA GLY A 57 -9.08 21.36 15.28
C GLY A 57 -9.28 20.14 16.17
N SER A 58 -8.74 18.99 15.76
CA SER A 58 -8.84 17.70 16.45
C SER A 58 -7.52 16.94 16.30
N ILE A 59 -7.12 16.19 17.32
CA ILE A 59 -5.91 15.36 17.27
C ILE A 59 -6.13 14.00 16.59
N PHE A 60 -7.39 13.68 16.29
CA PHE A 60 -7.85 12.44 15.67
C PHE A 60 -8.14 12.62 14.18
N ASP A 61 -7.90 13.81 13.64
CA ASP A 61 -8.07 14.10 12.23
C ASP A 61 -6.66 14.11 11.62
N ASN A 62 -6.35 13.15 10.77
CA ASN A 62 -5.00 12.99 10.23
C ASN A 62 -4.99 12.70 8.72
N PHE A 63 -4.08 13.37 8.01
CA PHE A 63 -3.63 13.03 6.68
C PHE A 63 -2.25 13.65 6.41
N GLY A 64 -1.25 12.82 6.14
CA GLY A 64 0.08 13.26 5.74
C GLY A 64 1.18 12.37 6.31
N ILE A 65 2.43 12.80 6.17
CA ILE A 65 3.57 12.08 6.75
C ILE A 65 3.57 12.27 8.27
N ILE A 66 3.62 11.16 9.00
CA ILE A 66 3.77 11.10 10.45
C ILE A 66 5.23 10.70 10.75
N ASP A 67 5.87 11.44 11.65
CA ASP A 67 7.23 11.25 12.13
C ASP A 67 7.24 10.82 13.61
N PRO A 68 7.41 9.51 13.89
CA PRO A 68 7.47 9.00 15.26
C PRO A 68 8.64 9.57 16.08
N THR A 69 9.64 10.18 15.45
CA THR A 69 10.83 10.73 16.11
C THR A 69 10.68 12.20 16.50
N GLY A 70 9.91 12.97 15.73
CA GLY A 70 9.79 14.42 15.86
C GLY A 70 8.53 14.92 16.56
N GLY A 71 7.41 14.22 16.37
CA GLY A 71 6.08 14.60 16.89
C GLY A 71 5.43 13.56 17.80
N GLY A 72 5.99 12.35 17.85
CA GLY A 72 5.29 11.17 18.38
C GLY A 72 4.25 10.67 17.39
N VAL A 73 3.79 9.44 17.58
CA VAL A 73 2.71 8.85 16.79
C VAL A 73 1.37 9.33 17.36
N PRO A 74 0.40 9.79 16.56
CA PRO A 74 -0.93 10.11 17.08
C PRO A 74 -1.56 8.88 17.75
N PHE A 75 -2.39 9.12 18.78
CA PHE A 75 -2.82 8.08 19.72
C PHE A 75 -3.40 6.84 19.00
N ASP A 76 -4.30 7.04 18.04
CA ASP A 76 -4.98 5.94 17.35
C ASP A 76 -4.06 5.15 16.39
N PHE A 77 -2.91 5.71 15.99
CA PHE A 77 -1.93 4.97 15.20
C PHE A 77 -0.94 4.20 16.07
N LEU A 78 -0.77 4.61 17.33
CA LEU A 78 0.22 4.06 18.26
C LEU A 78 -0.37 2.88 19.01
N ASP A 79 0.33 1.76 18.93
CA ASP A 79 0.17 0.63 19.84
C ASP A 79 1.24 0.73 20.93
N ASP A 80 0.86 1.26 22.10
CA ASP A 80 1.69 1.36 23.29
C ASP A 80 1.29 0.38 24.39
N SER A 81 0.61 -0.71 24.00
CA SER A 81 0.07 -1.76 24.87
C SER A 81 1.09 -2.45 25.79
N THR A 82 2.39 -2.32 25.51
CA THR A 82 3.47 -2.76 26.41
C THR A 82 3.68 -1.86 27.62
N THR A 83 3.28 -0.59 27.54
CA THR A 83 3.40 0.42 28.60
C THR A 83 2.04 0.90 29.13
N PHE A 84 1.02 0.87 28.28
CA PHE A 84 -0.37 1.15 28.62
C PHE A 84 -1.22 -0.09 28.31
N ILE A 85 -1.35 -0.98 29.29
CA ILE A 85 -2.00 -2.31 29.14
C ILE A 85 -3.47 -2.22 28.67
N ALA A 86 -4.11 -1.06 28.82
CA ALA A 86 -5.48 -0.84 28.37
C ALA A 86 -5.58 -0.49 26.87
N ASP A 87 -4.46 -0.23 26.20
CA ASP A 87 -4.40 -0.06 24.75
C ASP A 87 -4.63 -1.38 24.00
N ARG A 88 -5.41 -1.27 22.93
CA ARG A 88 -6.02 -2.38 22.16
C ARG A 88 -6.00 -2.10 20.67
N PHE A 89 -5.47 -0.96 20.29
CA PHE A 89 -5.62 -0.36 18.99
C PHE A 89 -4.25 0.15 18.52
N GLY A 90 -4.15 0.50 17.25
CA GLY A 90 -2.92 1.02 16.67
C GLY A 90 -2.21 0.02 15.76
N ILE A 91 -1.34 0.58 14.92
CA ILE A 91 -0.57 -0.13 13.89
C ILE A 91 0.91 -0.13 14.26
N PHE A 92 1.41 0.99 14.79
CA PHE A 92 2.84 1.21 15.02
C PHE A 92 3.19 1.00 16.47
N GLN A 93 4.19 0.17 16.72
CA GLN A 93 4.66 -0.17 18.04
C GLN A 93 5.44 0.98 18.68
N SER A 94 5.51 1.03 20.01
CA SER A 94 6.25 2.05 20.76
C SER A 94 7.75 2.19 20.37
N GLY A 95 8.32 1.13 19.79
CA GLY A 95 9.69 1.07 19.29
C GLY A 95 9.90 1.68 17.90
N ASP A 96 8.83 1.81 17.10
CA ASP A 96 8.92 2.14 15.69
C ASP A 96 9.38 3.58 15.46
N ARG A 97 10.21 3.74 14.42
CA ARG A 97 10.88 5.00 14.09
C ARG A 97 10.74 5.41 12.63
N ASP A 98 10.21 4.52 11.79
CA ASP A 98 9.95 4.83 10.38
C ASP A 98 8.84 5.84 10.24
N ARG A 99 8.99 6.72 9.26
CA ARG A 99 7.90 7.62 8.90
C ARG A 99 6.93 6.91 7.99
N PHE A 100 5.66 7.19 8.18
CA PHE A 100 4.60 6.60 7.38
C PHE A 100 3.59 7.65 6.96
N VAL A 101 2.75 7.33 5.99
CA VAL A 101 1.56 8.11 5.69
C VAL A 101 0.40 7.57 6.52
N GLY A 102 -0.17 8.41 7.38
CA GLY A 102 -1.33 8.03 8.21
C GLY A 102 -2.57 8.85 7.89
N MET A 103 -3.73 8.21 8.00
CA MET A 103 -5.02 8.72 7.57
C MET A 103 -6.12 8.32 8.55
N GLN A 104 -6.89 9.30 9.00
CA GLN A 104 -7.98 9.14 9.95
C GLN A 104 -8.92 10.36 9.85
N ASP A 105 -10.24 10.12 9.88
CA ASP A 105 -11.30 11.14 9.84
C ASP A 105 -10.99 12.31 8.89
N THR A 106 -10.80 11.99 7.61
CA THR A 106 -10.45 13.02 6.61
C THR A 106 -11.64 13.90 6.25
N VAL A 107 -12.87 13.46 6.54
CA VAL A 107 -14.13 14.21 6.37
C VAL A 107 -14.43 15.05 7.61
N ASN A 108 -13.72 16.15 7.76
CA ASN A 108 -13.81 17.01 8.94
C ASN A 108 -14.02 18.51 8.63
N GLY A 109 -14.13 19.33 9.67
CA GLY A 109 -14.35 20.77 9.54
C GLY A 109 -13.22 21.54 8.85
N SER A 110 -12.00 20.99 8.86
CA SER A 110 -10.81 21.55 8.21
C SER A 110 -10.57 20.98 6.80
N ASN A 111 -11.24 19.88 6.46
CA ASN A 111 -11.31 19.31 5.12
C ASN A 111 -12.75 18.96 4.74
N PRO A 112 -13.61 19.97 4.47
CA PRO A 112 -15.05 19.75 4.27
C PRO A 112 -15.40 18.95 3.01
N GLY A 113 -14.43 18.72 2.12
CA GLY A 113 -14.58 17.87 0.95
C GLY A 113 -14.30 16.39 1.21
N GLY A 114 -13.72 16.03 2.36
CA GLY A 114 -13.40 14.65 2.75
C GLY A 114 -12.20 14.05 2.02
N THR A 115 -12.11 14.26 0.72
CA THR A 115 -11.07 13.67 -0.12
C THR A 115 -9.70 14.23 0.20
N VAL A 116 -8.74 13.33 0.33
CA VAL A 116 -7.31 13.59 0.40
C VAL A 116 -6.61 12.89 -0.75
N GLN A 117 -5.48 13.42 -1.19
CA GLN A 117 -4.78 12.93 -2.37
C GLN A 117 -3.26 13.03 -2.22
N ILE A 118 -2.55 12.04 -2.78
CA ILE A 118 -1.11 12.10 -2.98
C ILE A 118 -0.80 11.77 -4.43
N ASP A 119 -0.07 12.64 -5.11
CA ASP A 119 0.40 12.40 -6.47
C ASP A 119 1.90 12.19 -6.49
N TRP A 120 2.34 11.09 -7.09
CA TRP A 120 3.73 10.83 -7.45
C TRP A 120 3.90 10.87 -8.96
N THR A 121 5.10 11.24 -9.39
CA THR A 121 5.54 11.06 -10.77
C THR A 121 6.88 10.37 -10.79
N PHE A 122 7.01 9.33 -11.60
CA PHE A 122 8.24 8.55 -11.77
C PHE A 122 8.66 8.56 -13.24
N ASP A 123 9.98 8.55 -13.47
CA ASP A 123 10.55 8.26 -14.78
C ASP A 123 10.64 6.75 -14.96
N ILE A 124 9.85 6.19 -15.87
CA ILE A 124 9.82 4.77 -16.21
C ILE A 124 10.41 4.49 -17.59
N SER A 125 11.11 5.47 -18.18
CA SER A 125 11.66 5.39 -19.53
C SER A 125 12.60 4.18 -19.65
N GLY A 126 12.34 3.35 -20.67
CA GLY A 126 13.16 2.16 -20.92
C GLY A 126 12.82 0.97 -20.01
N TYR A 127 11.68 0.97 -19.33
CA TYR A 127 11.20 -0.16 -18.54
C TYR A 127 9.82 -0.68 -18.98
N GLU A 128 9.62 -1.98 -18.82
CA GLU A 128 8.36 -2.71 -19.01
C GLU A 128 8.03 -3.56 -17.79
N ASN A 129 6.88 -4.24 -17.81
CA ASN A 129 6.41 -5.07 -16.69
C ASN A 129 6.40 -4.29 -15.36
N ILE A 130 5.88 -3.06 -15.40
CA ILE A 130 5.90 -2.14 -14.27
C ILE A 130 5.01 -2.70 -13.14
N GLN A 131 5.54 -2.70 -11.93
CA GLN A 131 4.82 -3.04 -10.70
C GLN A 131 4.90 -1.90 -9.70
N VAL A 132 3.81 -1.71 -8.97
CA VAL A 132 3.78 -0.92 -7.74
C VAL A 132 3.68 -1.88 -6.57
N SER A 133 4.50 -1.68 -5.55
CA SER A 133 4.38 -2.31 -4.24
C SER A 133 4.29 -1.23 -3.17
N VAL A 134 3.51 -1.46 -2.13
CA VAL A 134 3.33 -0.56 -1.00
C VAL A 134 2.89 -1.37 0.21
N ASP A 135 3.44 -1.05 1.38
CA ASP A 135 3.08 -1.70 2.63
C ASP A 135 1.88 -0.97 3.24
N MET A 136 0.79 -1.69 3.52
CA MET A 136 -0.46 -1.10 4.03
C MET A 136 -0.92 -1.81 5.29
N ALA A 137 -1.57 -1.06 6.19
CA ALA A 137 -2.24 -1.57 7.37
C ALA A 137 -3.50 -0.74 7.65
N ALA A 138 -4.51 -1.36 8.23
CA ALA A 138 -5.76 -0.69 8.59
C ALA A 138 -6.41 -1.35 9.80
N VAL A 139 -6.87 -0.55 10.75
CA VAL A 139 -7.56 -1.00 11.97
C VAL A 139 -8.71 -0.05 12.25
N GLY A 140 -9.85 -0.58 12.64
CA GLY A 140 -11.09 0.17 12.83
C GLY A 140 -12.35 -0.57 12.38
N ASP A 141 -13.45 0.17 12.38
CA ASP A 141 -14.79 -0.23 11.92
C ASP A 141 -15.15 0.54 10.65
N PHE A 142 -14.60 0.12 9.51
CA PHE A 142 -14.71 0.93 8.28
C PHE A 142 -16.09 0.78 7.63
N GLU A 143 -16.55 1.84 7.00
CA GLU A 143 -17.85 1.95 6.37
C GLU A 143 -17.75 1.84 4.83
N GLY A 144 -18.87 1.51 4.19
CA GLY A 144 -18.87 1.26 2.74
C GLY A 144 -18.57 2.48 1.86
N ASP A 145 -18.58 3.68 2.44
CA ASP A 145 -18.17 4.94 1.83
C ASP A 145 -16.72 5.35 2.14
N ASP A 146 -16.01 4.59 2.97
CA ASP A 146 -14.57 4.73 3.15
C ASP A 146 -13.82 4.15 1.96
N THR A 147 -12.86 4.93 1.45
CA THR A 147 -12.12 4.59 0.22
C THR A 147 -10.64 4.90 0.37
N PHE A 148 -9.77 4.02 -0.15
CA PHE A 148 -8.30 4.19 -0.13
C PHE A 148 -7.68 3.63 -1.42
N ASP A 149 -7.91 4.30 -2.54
CA ASP A 149 -7.61 3.78 -3.88
C ASP A 149 -6.31 4.34 -4.48
N PHE A 150 -5.54 3.48 -5.16
CA PHE A 150 -4.40 3.90 -5.99
C PHE A 150 -4.75 3.79 -7.47
N PHE A 151 -4.57 4.91 -8.17
CA PHE A 151 -4.71 5.01 -9.61
C PHE A 151 -3.36 5.23 -10.29
N ALA A 152 -3.22 4.69 -11.50
CA ALA A 152 -2.02 4.86 -12.32
C ALA A 152 -2.36 5.35 -13.74
N GLN A 153 -1.51 6.21 -14.29
CA GLN A 153 -1.50 6.60 -15.70
C GLN A 153 -0.07 6.63 -16.23
N ILE A 154 0.13 6.05 -17.41
CA ILE A 154 1.39 6.17 -18.14
C ILE A 154 1.19 7.22 -19.24
N ASP A 155 2.06 8.24 -19.27
CA ASP A 155 2.08 9.34 -20.25
C ASP A 155 0.73 10.07 -20.43
N GLY A 156 -0.05 10.18 -19.34
CA GLY A 156 -1.39 10.77 -19.39
C GLY A 156 -2.41 9.94 -20.19
N GLY A 157 -2.13 8.65 -20.36
CA GLY A 157 -3.00 7.68 -21.03
C GLY A 157 -4.23 7.28 -20.20
N SER A 158 -4.73 6.08 -20.44
CA SER A 158 -5.91 5.57 -19.72
C SER A 158 -5.65 5.40 -18.23
N LEU A 159 -6.60 5.83 -17.41
CA LEU A 159 -6.60 5.61 -15.96
C LEU A 159 -6.72 4.10 -15.65
N GLN A 160 -5.82 3.61 -14.83
CA GLN A 160 -5.80 2.25 -14.27
C GLN A 160 -6.05 2.33 -12.77
N ASN A 161 -6.69 1.31 -12.19
CA ASN A 161 -6.92 1.20 -10.74
C ASN A 161 -6.21 -0.06 -10.22
N PRO A 162 -4.87 -0.07 -10.13
CA PRO A 162 -4.09 -1.27 -9.78
C PRO A 162 -4.39 -1.80 -8.36
N ILE A 163 -4.74 -0.91 -7.42
CA ILE A 163 -5.04 -1.28 -6.04
C ILE A 163 -6.34 -0.58 -5.62
N THR A 164 -7.36 -1.35 -5.28
CA THR A 164 -8.63 -0.86 -4.72
C THR A 164 -8.74 -1.31 -3.27
N ALA A 165 -9.02 -0.40 -2.34
CA ALA A 165 -9.17 -0.76 -0.93
C ALA A 165 -10.47 -0.18 -0.37
N THR A 166 -11.33 -1.08 0.13
CA THR A 166 -12.69 -0.77 0.57
C THR A 166 -13.05 -1.57 1.81
N ALA A 167 -13.94 -1.04 2.65
CA ALA A 167 -14.48 -1.77 3.80
C ALA A 167 -15.23 -3.05 3.41
N GLN A 168 -15.08 -4.11 4.20
CA GLN A 168 -15.84 -5.34 4.07
C GLN A 168 -16.93 -5.45 5.15
N SER A 169 -18.07 -4.79 4.91
CA SER A 169 -19.13 -4.69 5.93
C SER A 169 -19.69 -6.03 6.41
N GLY A 170 -19.99 -6.10 7.72
CA GLY A 170 -20.49 -7.25 8.46
C GLY A 170 -19.44 -8.32 8.75
N THR A 171 -18.15 -8.01 8.63
CA THR A 171 -17.07 -8.99 8.77
C THR A 171 -16.23 -8.70 10.00
N PHE A 172 -16.13 -9.65 10.90
CA PHE A 172 -15.23 -9.51 12.06
C PHE A 172 -13.80 -9.95 11.72
N TYR A 173 -12.81 -9.34 12.39
CA TYR A 173 -11.40 -9.69 12.25
C TYR A 173 -10.62 -9.58 13.55
N ASP A 174 -9.46 -10.23 13.60
CA ASP A 174 -8.61 -10.27 14.78
C ASP A 174 -7.55 -9.15 14.72
N VAL A 175 -7.23 -8.55 15.87
CA VAL A 175 -6.14 -7.57 16.03
C VAL A 175 -5.19 -8.06 17.11
N THR A 176 -3.88 -8.05 16.85
CA THR A 176 -2.87 -8.47 17.84
C THR A 176 -1.94 -7.33 18.18
N VAL A 177 -2.04 -6.81 19.40
CA VAL A 177 -1.27 -5.64 19.84
C VAL A 177 0.16 -6.00 20.32
N GLU A 178 1.00 -4.99 20.52
CA GLU A 178 2.45 -5.06 20.79
C GLU A 178 2.77 -5.96 21.99
N ASN A 179 1.92 -5.96 23.03
CA ASN A 179 2.10 -6.83 24.20
C ASN A 179 1.78 -8.32 23.96
N GLY A 180 1.30 -8.67 22.76
CA GLY A 180 0.94 -10.02 22.33
C GLY A 180 -0.49 -10.44 22.66
N SER A 181 -1.32 -9.54 23.18
CA SER A 181 -2.76 -9.78 23.35
C SER A 181 -3.45 -9.75 22.00
N THR A 182 -4.37 -10.68 21.77
CA THR A 182 -5.19 -10.74 20.57
C THR A 182 -6.64 -10.46 20.94
N TYR A 183 -7.26 -9.54 20.22
CA TYR A 183 -8.69 -9.22 20.29
C TYR A 183 -9.37 -9.97 19.15
N GLU A 184 -10.05 -11.06 19.50
CA GLU A 184 -10.64 -11.98 18.52
C GLU A 184 -11.93 -11.41 17.92
N SER A 185 -12.13 -11.69 16.63
CA SER A 185 -13.30 -11.43 15.78
C SER A 185 -14.63 -11.91 16.37
N TYR A 186 -14.59 -12.84 17.32
CA TYR A 186 -15.77 -13.30 18.03
C TYR A 186 -15.53 -13.18 19.52
N ALA A 187 -15.79 -11.99 20.08
CA ALA A 187 -16.11 -11.91 21.49
C ALA A 187 -17.39 -12.74 21.71
N THR A 188 -17.35 -13.76 22.57
CA THR A 188 -18.58 -14.30 23.14
C THR A 188 -18.97 -13.38 24.29
N PRO A 189 -19.89 -12.43 24.10
CA PRO A 189 -20.33 -11.60 25.20
C PRO A 189 -20.95 -12.52 26.25
N PHE A 190 -20.78 -12.19 27.53
CA PHE A 190 -21.37 -13.02 28.59
C PHE A 190 -22.90 -12.92 28.56
N PHE A 191 -23.43 -11.81 28.04
CA PHE A 191 -24.85 -11.53 27.81
C PHE A 191 -25.08 -11.09 26.35
N ASP A 192 -26.11 -11.60 25.66
CA ASP A 192 -26.54 -10.97 24.40
C ASP A 192 -27.24 -9.61 24.66
N ASP A 193 -27.48 -8.82 23.60
CA ASP A 193 -28.08 -7.48 23.73
C ASP A 193 -29.44 -7.49 24.44
N VAL A 194 -30.22 -8.56 24.24
CA VAL A 194 -31.54 -8.71 24.84
C VAL A 194 -31.40 -9.06 26.33
N GLU A 195 -30.46 -9.93 26.67
CA GLU A 195 -30.10 -10.26 28.06
C GLU A 195 -29.54 -9.04 28.79
N TRP A 196 -28.75 -8.21 28.13
CA TRP A 196 -28.18 -6.99 28.69
C TRP A 196 -29.21 -5.88 28.91
N ASP A 197 -30.04 -5.58 27.90
CA ASP A 197 -31.15 -4.63 28.02
C ASP A 197 -32.11 -5.03 29.14
N ASP A 198 -32.41 -6.33 29.25
CA ASP A 198 -33.26 -6.86 30.30
C ASP A 198 -32.59 -6.78 31.68
N LEU A 199 -31.27 -7.05 31.77
CA LEU A 199 -30.48 -6.88 32.99
C LEU A 199 -30.46 -5.42 33.47
N ILE A 200 -30.27 -4.45 32.57
CA ILE A 200 -30.31 -3.01 32.89
C ILE A 200 -31.71 -2.61 33.36
N ALA A 201 -32.75 -3.04 32.64
CA ALA A 201 -34.12 -2.60 32.89
C ALA A 201 -34.73 -3.25 34.14
N ASN A 202 -34.42 -4.52 34.40
CA ASN A 202 -35.14 -5.35 35.36
C ASN A 202 -34.26 -5.90 36.49
N GLY A 203 -32.93 -5.85 36.35
CA GLY A 203 -31.99 -6.51 37.26
C GLY A 203 -31.94 -8.03 37.04
N PRO A 204 -31.09 -8.76 37.78
CA PRO A 204 -30.93 -10.21 37.60
C PRO A 204 -32.22 -10.98 37.92
N GLY A 205 -32.60 -11.95 37.07
CA GLY A 205 -33.82 -12.75 37.26
C GLY A 205 -34.38 -13.38 35.99
N VAL A 206 -35.70 -13.63 35.99
CA VAL A 206 -36.42 -14.14 34.82
C VAL A 206 -36.66 -12.98 33.88
N SER A 207 -36.06 -13.05 32.71
CA SER A 207 -36.22 -12.05 31.66
C SER A 207 -37.65 -11.96 31.17
N THR A 208 -38.02 -10.78 30.67
CA THR A 208 -39.33 -10.57 30.02
C THR A 208 -39.53 -11.43 28.76
N THR A 209 -38.46 -12.02 28.20
CA THR A 209 -38.51 -13.01 27.11
C THR A 209 -38.74 -14.46 27.58
N GLY A 210 -38.67 -14.71 28.90
CA GLY A 210 -38.85 -16.04 29.49
C GLY A 210 -37.56 -16.84 29.67
N ASP A 211 -36.41 -16.25 29.32
CA ASP A 211 -35.09 -16.81 29.59
C ASP A 211 -34.65 -16.47 31.03
N THR A 212 -33.80 -17.31 31.62
CA THR A 212 -33.27 -17.04 32.96
C THR A 212 -31.88 -16.44 32.79
N VAL A 213 -31.71 -15.18 33.16
CA VAL A 213 -30.39 -14.54 33.22
C VAL A 213 -29.73 -15.05 34.50
N ASP A 214 -29.01 -16.16 34.38
CA ASP A 214 -28.29 -16.78 35.50
C ASP A 214 -27.01 -15.97 35.80
N PHE A 215 -26.74 -15.74 37.09
CA PHE A 215 -25.48 -15.16 37.53
C PHE A 215 -24.28 -15.92 36.96
N HIS A 216 -23.15 -15.24 36.79
CA HIS A 216 -21.87 -15.94 36.68
C HIS A 216 -21.75 -16.91 37.86
N PRO A 217 -21.35 -18.19 37.66
CA PRO A 217 -21.51 -19.28 38.63
C PRO A 217 -20.80 -19.12 39.98
N LEU A 218 -20.21 -17.96 40.28
CA LEU A 218 -19.48 -17.65 41.50
C LEU A 218 -19.87 -16.31 42.16
N ASP A 219 -20.84 -15.56 41.63
CA ASP A 219 -21.42 -14.41 42.35
C ASP A 219 -22.55 -14.90 43.27
N ASN A 220 -22.43 -14.67 44.59
CA ASN A 220 -23.35 -15.19 45.58
C ASN A 220 -24.05 -14.13 46.43
N GLY A 221 -23.88 -12.83 46.12
CA GLY A 221 -24.64 -11.72 46.71
C GLY A 221 -24.72 -11.66 48.24
N LEU A 222 -23.73 -12.20 48.97
CA LEU A 222 -23.82 -12.37 50.43
C LEU A 222 -22.52 -12.04 51.17
N ASP A 223 -22.16 -10.75 51.26
CA ASP A 223 -21.22 -10.27 52.30
C ASP A 223 -21.60 -8.92 52.97
N GLY A 224 -22.78 -8.37 52.69
CA GLY A 224 -23.38 -7.31 53.51
C GLY A 224 -23.09 -5.87 53.08
N ASP A 225 -22.79 -5.66 51.79
CA ASP A 225 -22.89 -4.34 51.15
C ASP A 225 -24.37 -3.92 50.96
N THR A 226 -24.66 -2.63 51.18
CA THR A 226 -25.97 -1.98 51.03
C THR A 226 -26.19 -1.36 49.64
N THR A 227 -25.25 -1.49 48.73
CA THR A 227 -25.43 -1.25 47.29
C THR A 227 -25.25 -2.57 46.56
N ALA A 228 -26.27 -2.99 45.81
CA ALA A 228 -26.04 -4.01 44.79
C ALA A 228 -25.07 -3.41 43.75
N MET A 229 -24.16 -4.23 43.22
CA MET A 229 -23.14 -3.94 42.19
C MET A 229 -21.76 -3.52 42.73
N ASP A 230 -20.86 -4.49 42.93
CA ASP A 230 -19.40 -4.25 42.99
C ASP A 230 -18.66 -4.61 41.68
N GLY A 231 -19.41 -4.94 40.62
CA GLY A 231 -18.85 -5.36 39.33
C GLY A 231 -18.88 -4.32 38.22
N PHE A 232 -19.88 -3.45 38.13
CA PHE A 232 -20.22 -2.78 36.87
C PHE A 232 -19.93 -1.28 36.88
N ILE A 233 -19.12 -0.80 35.93
CA ILE A 233 -19.04 0.61 35.55
C ILE A 233 -19.42 0.68 34.06
N PRO A 234 -20.58 1.26 33.70
CA PRO A 234 -20.85 1.64 32.31
C PRO A 234 -19.88 2.77 31.94
N GLU A 235 -19.04 2.55 30.93
CA GLU A 235 -18.25 3.63 30.33
C GLU A 235 -18.97 4.12 29.08
N GLU A 236 -19.54 5.33 29.13
CA GLU A 236 -20.13 5.95 27.95
C GLU A 236 -19.03 6.58 27.10
N LEU A 237 -18.70 5.95 25.97
CA LEU A 237 -17.89 6.58 24.92
C LEU A 237 -18.74 7.29 23.87
N LEU A 238 -18.24 8.46 23.50
CA LEU A 238 -18.90 9.50 22.72
C LEU A 238 -18.90 9.17 21.22
N SER A 239 -19.83 8.35 20.72
CA SER A 239 -20.31 8.45 19.31
C SER A 239 -21.43 7.49 18.88
N SER A 240 -21.79 6.48 19.68
CA SER A 240 -22.77 5.47 19.23
C SER A 240 -24.01 5.38 20.11
N THR A 241 -25.15 5.01 19.52
CA THR A 241 -26.36 4.65 20.27
C THR A 241 -26.38 3.18 20.72
N THR A 242 -25.36 2.38 20.40
CA THR A 242 -25.23 0.97 20.85
C THR A 242 -23.78 0.48 21.04
N ASN A 243 -22.74 1.32 21.03
CA ASN A 243 -21.38 0.86 21.37
C ASN A 243 -21.32 0.64 22.88
N GLU A 244 -21.46 -0.62 23.28
CA GLU A 244 -21.41 -1.00 24.68
C GLU A 244 -20.06 -1.66 24.98
N GLU A 245 -19.11 -0.87 25.49
CA GLU A 245 -18.04 -1.44 26.30
C GLU A 245 -18.67 -1.88 27.64
N ARG A 246 -18.55 -3.17 27.97
CA ARG A 246 -19.18 -3.71 29.20
C ARG A 246 -18.09 -4.17 30.17
N ALA A 247 -17.78 -3.34 31.17
CA ALA A 247 -16.81 -3.69 32.21
C ALA A 247 -17.44 -4.49 33.35
N TYR A 248 -16.80 -5.60 33.77
CA TYR A 248 -17.16 -6.28 35.01
C TYR A 248 -15.93 -6.65 35.87
N ASN A 249 -15.96 -6.27 37.15
CA ASN A 249 -14.96 -6.61 38.15
C ASN A 249 -15.36 -7.91 38.87
N VAL A 250 -14.57 -8.98 38.78
CA VAL A 250 -14.79 -10.21 39.56
C VAL A 250 -13.65 -10.43 40.53
N THR A 251 -13.95 -10.40 41.83
CA THR A 251 -13.03 -10.92 42.85
C THR A 251 -13.34 -12.39 43.12
N ASN A 252 -12.41 -13.31 42.83
CA ASN A 252 -12.55 -14.73 43.19
C ASN A 252 -11.33 -15.26 43.99
N SER A 253 -11.38 -16.53 44.41
CA SER A 253 -10.32 -17.17 45.21
C SER A 253 -8.98 -17.34 44.49
N PHE A 254 -8.91 -17.00 43.20
CA PHE A 254 -7.71 -16.98 42.37
C PHE A 254 -7.19 -15.55 42.07
N GLY A 255 -7.92 -14.49 42.46
CA GLY A 255 -7.50 -13.08 42.30
C GLY A 255 -8.64 -12.15 41.84
N ASN A 256 -8.33 -10.88 41.65
CA ASN A 256 -9.19 -9.93 40.94
C ASN A 256 -9.00 -10.14 39.43
N PHE A 257 -10.10 -10.30 38.71
CA PHE A 257 -10.15 -10.22 37.25
C PHE A 257 -10.84 -8.91 36.87
N ASP A 258 -10.06 -7.97 36.33
CA ASP A 258 -10.58 -6.81 35.61
C ASP A 258 -10.88 -7.30 34.18
N GLN A 259 -12.08 -7.82 33.91
CA GLN A 259 -12.48 -8.19 32.55
C GLN A 259 -13.47 -7.16 32.02
N ILE A 260 -13.06 -6.49 30.96
CA ILE A 260 -13.92 -5.63 30.18
C ILE A 260 -14.28 -6.42 28.91
N GLU A 261 -15.55 -6.45 28.57
CA GLU A 261 -16.09 -6.96 27.31
C GLU A 261 -15.95 -5.84 26.27
N PHE A 262 -15.35 -6.18 25.14
CA PHE A 262 -15.09 -5.25 24.05
C PHE A 262 -15.89 -5.66 22.84
N GLU A 263 -16.33 -4.66 22.08
CA GLU A 263 -16.80 -4.89 20.74
C GLU A 263 -15.66 -5.49 19.91
N ALA A 264 -15.93 -6.60 19.23
CA ALA A 264 -14.96 -7.20 18.33
C ALA A 264 -14.72 -6.27 17.14
N PHE A 265 -13.49 -6.21 16.65
CA PHE A 265 -13.17 -5.49 15.44
C PHE A 265 -13.99 -6.03 14.27
N LYS A 266 -14.63 -5.12 13.54
CA LYS A 266 -15.50 -5.45 12.41
C LYS A 266 -15.21 -4.52 11.24
N ASP A 267 -15.70 -4.93 10.09
CA ASP A 267 -15.66 -4.21 8.83
C ASP A 267 -14.21 -3.81 8.42
N PRO A 268 -13.30 -4.78 8.27
CA PRO A 268 -11.91 -4.50 7.90
C PRO A 268 -11.82 -3.94 6.48
N VAL A 269 -10.72 -3.23 6.21
CA VAL A 269 -10.36 -2.86 4.83
C VAL A 269 -9.85 -4.08 4.09
N VAL A 270 -10.34 -4.25 2.87
CA VAL A 270 -9.94 -5.31 1.97
C VAL A 270 -9.38 -4.72 0.69
N VAL A 271 -8.14 -5.08 0.40
CA VAL A 271 -7.38 -4.63 -0.76
C VAL A 271 -7.50 -5.66 -1.88
N THR A 272 -7.94 -5.22 -3.06
CA THR A 272 -8.07 -6.04 -4.25
C THR A 272 -7.11 -5.58 -5.34
N THR A 273 -6.32 -6.52 -5.86
CA THR A 273 -5.46 -6.35 -7.03
C THR A 273 -5.78 -7.41 -8.09
N ALA A 274 -5.11 -7.38 -9.24
CA ALA A 274 -5.23 -8.45 -10.23
C ALA A 274 -4.75 -9.83 -9.70
N SER A 275 -3.87 -9.83 -8.69
CA SER A 275 -3.27 -11.04 -8.12
C SER A 275 -4.12 -11.69 -7.03
N GLY A 276 -5.08 -10.95 -6.47
CA GLY A 276 -5.97 -11.47 -5.43
C GLY A 276 -6.50 -10.39 -4.50
N THR A 277 -7.01 -10.84 -3.37
CA THR A 277 -7.61 -10.01 -2.34
C THR A 277 -6.93 -10.27 -1.00
N THR A 278 -6.56 -9.21 -0.29
CA THR A 278 -5.90 -9.24 1.02
C THR A 278 -6.73 -8.42 2.01
N GLN A 279 -7.06 -9.00 3.16
CA GLN A 279 -7.65 -8.26 4.27
C GLN A 279 -6.53 -7.62 5.08
N LEU A 280 -6.59 -6.31 5.28
CA LEU A 280 -5.65 -5.60 6.14
C LEU A 280 -5.97 -5.85 7.61
N ASP A 281 -4.93 -5.74 8.43
CA ASP A 281 -5.00 -5.77 9.88
C ASP A 281 -4.03 -4.72 10.44
N ASN A 282 -3.68 -4.85 11.72
CA ASN A 282 -2.78 -3.93 12.41
C ASN A 282 -1.29 -4.15 12.11
N THR A 283 -0.95 -4.96 11.11
CA THR A 283 0.42 -5.18 10.63
C THR A 283 0.55 -4.65 9.22
N LEU A 284 1.67 -3.99 8.92
CA LEU A 284 2.01 -3.60 7.55
C LEU A 284 2.18 -4.84 6.65
N GLN A 285 1.39 -4.88 5.59
CA GLN A 285 1.37 -5.96 4.60
C GLN A 285 1.72 -5.41 3.22
N THR A 286 2.69 -6.02 2.54
CA THR A 286 3.06 -5.63 1.18
C THR A 286 1.97 -6.00 0.18
N ILE A 287 1.42 -4.98 -0.48
CA ILE A 287 0.48 -5.11 -1.59
C ILE A 287 1.22 -4.80 -2.88
N THR A 288 1.25 -5.75 -3.81
CA THR A 288 1.84 -5.58 -5.15
C THR A 288 0.79 -5.66 -6.24
N ALA A 289 0.85 -4.75 -7.21
CA ALA A 289 -0.01 -4.74 -8.38
C ALA A 289 0.76 -4.38 -9.66
N ASP A 290 0.37 -5.02 -10.77
CA ASP A 290 0.89 -4.71 -12.09
C ASP A 290 0.27 -3.43 -12.65
N ILE A 291 1.09 -2.61 -13.31
CA ILE A 291 0.65 -1.46 -14.10
C ILE A 291 0.86 -1.81 -15.58
N SER A 292 -0.23 -1.80 -16.34
CA SER A 292 -0.19 -2.18 -17.75
C SER A 292 0.35 -1.05 -18.62
N GLY A 293 1.29 -1.39 -19.51
CA GLY A 293 1.82 -0.49 -20.52
C GLY A 293 3.31 -0.18 -20.35
N THR A 294 3.83 0.61 -21.28
CA THR A 294 5.19 1.16 -21.28
C THR A 294 5.12 2.63 -21.67
N GLY A 295 6.12 3.41 -21.27
CA GLY A 295 6.17 4.85 -21.53
C GLY A 295 7.34 5.49 -20.83
N ASP A 296 7.29 6.81 -20.69
CA ASP A 296 8.37 7.57 -20.07
C ASP A 296 7.98 8.04 -18.66
N THR A 297 6.71 8.38 -18.44
CA THR A 297 6.23 8.97 -17.20
C THR A 297 5.09 8.15 -16.61
N LEU A 298 5.28 7.66 -15.37
CA LEU A 298 4.21 7.11 -14.55
C LEU A 298 3.71 8.18 -13.58
N THR A 299 2.42 8.51 -13.66
CA THR A 299 1.70 9.21 -12.59
C THR A 299 0.97 8.19 -11.74
N LEU A 300 1.30 8.13 -10.45
CA LEU A 300 0.57 7.35 -9.46
C LEU A 300 -0.16 8.33 -8.55
N SER A 301 -1.45 8.10 -8.33
CA SER A 301 -2.29 8.95 -7.47
C SER A 301 -2.98 8.08 -6.44
N PHE A 302 -2.78 8.39 -5.17
CA PHE A 302 -3.56 7.84 -4.07
C PHE A 302 -4.71 8.79 -3.72
N PHE A 303 -5.91 8.26 -3.54
CA PHE A 303 -7.07 9.00 -3.05
C PHE A 303 -7.68 8.28 -1.85
N ALA A 304 -8.00 9.05 -0.82
CA ALA A 304 -8.79 8.53 0.28
C ALA A 304 -9.87 9.47 0.77
N SER A 305 -10.86 8.88 1.41
CA SER A 305 -11.85 9.56 2.21
C SER A 305 -12.29 8.60 3.30
N SER A 306 -12.22 9.04 4.55
CA SER A 306 -12.89 8.34 5.65
C SER A 306 -13.53 9.33 6.63
N ASN A 307 -14.53 8.86 7.35
CA ASN A 307 -15.22 9.59 8.41
C ASN A 307 -15.31 8.70 9.64
N SER A 308 -15.76 9.26 10.77
CA SER A 308 -15.91 8.51 12.02
C SER A 308 -14.55 8.08 12.63
N SER A 309 -14.60 7.64 13.88
CA SER A 309 -13.41 7.20 14.63
C SER A 309 -13.84 6.17 15.67
N PRO A 310 -13.04 5.12 15.95
CA PRO A 310 -11.64 4.95 15.53
C PRO A 310 -11.43 4.08 14.28
N GLU A 311 -10.90 4.69 13.22
CA GLU A 311 -10.48 4.03 11.97
C GLU A 311 -9.17 4.64 11.49
N VAL A 312 -8.10 3.86 11.49
CA VAL A 312 -6.78 4.29 11.03
C VAL A 312 -6.37 3.47 9.83
N PHE A 313 -5.95 4.16 8.78
CA PHE A 313 -5.27 3.57 7.64
C PHE A 313 -3.87 4.15 7.57
N ALA A 314 -2.88 3.28 7.43
CA ALA A 314 -1.50 3.68 7.23
C ALA A 314 -0.87 2.93 6.09
N PHE A 315 0.08 3.58 5.42
CA PHE A 315 0.95 2.90 4.48
C PHE A 315 2.36 3.49 4.49
N ASP A 316 3.30 2.67 4.03
CA ASP A 316 4.72 2.97 3.95
C ASP A 316 5.36 2.23 2.76
N ASP A 317 6.63 2.52 2.48
CA ASP A 317 7.48 1.80 1.53
C ASP A 317 6.86 1.64 0.13
N LEU A 318 6.55 2.77 -0.50
CA LEU A 318 6.14 2.77 -1.90
C LEU A 318 7.34 2.40 -2.79
N LEU A 319 7.18 1.40 -3.64
CA LEU A 319 8.21 0.90 -4.54
C LEU A 319 7.64 0.70 -5.94
N ILE A 320 8.34 1.26 -6.94
CA ILE A 320 8.08 1.02 -8.36
C ILE A 320 9.22 0.17 -8.91
N THR A 321 8.88 -0.98 -9.46
CA THR A 321 9.82 -1.89 -10.11
C THR A 321 9.41 -2.15 -11.56
N GLY A 322 10.36 -2.62 -12.36
CA GLY A 322 10.08 -3.10 -13.70
C GLY A 322 11.32 -3.72 -14.34
N ASP A 323 11.10 -4.39 -15.46
CA ASP A 323 12.16 -4.98 -16.25
C ASP A 323 12.71 -3.91 -17.19
N LEU A 324 14.03 -3.84 -17.35
CA LEU A 324 14.58 -3.05 -18.44
C LEU A 324 13.98 -3.58 -19.74
N ILE A 325 13.44 -2.68 -20.57
CA ILE A 325 13.07 -3.00 -21.94
C ILE A 325 14.35 -3.45 -22.61
N ASP A 326 14.47 -4.76 -22.81
CA ASP A 326 15.43 -5.28 -23.74
C ASP A 326 14.97 -4.86 -25.13
N THR A 327 15.52 -3.75 -25.62
CA THR A 327 15.31 -3.32 -27.01
C THR A 327 15.79 -4.39 -28.00
N GLY A 328 16.44 -5.46 -27.52
CA GLY A 328 16.17 -6.79 -28.04
C GLY A 328 16.74 -7.03 -29.41
N THR A 329 18.04 -6.79 -29.58
CA THR A 329 19.03 -7.82 -29.95
C THR A 329 20.39 -7.14 -29.97
N ILE A 330 21.27 -7.40 -28.99
CA ILE A 330 22.70 -7.24 -29.27
C ILE A 330 23.03 -8.32 -30.28
N LEU A 331 23.01 -7.95 -31.55
CA LEU A 331 23.51 -8.83 -32.59
C LEU A 331 24.98 -9.03 -32.28
N ALA A 332 25.44 -10.27 -32.27
CA ALA A 332 26.87 -10.52 -32.16
C ALA A 332 27.58 -9.71 -33.27
N GLY A 333 28.47 -8.79 -32.89
CA GLY A 333 29.11 -7.86 -33.84
C GLY A 333 28.50 -6.45 -33.95
N ASP A 334 27.36 -6.16 -33.32
CA ASP A 334 26.81 -4.78 -33.20
C ASP A 334 27.46 -4.06 -32.02
N TYR A 335 28.71 -3.64 -32.24
CA TYR A 335 29.55 -3.04 -31.21
C TYR A 335 29.17 -1.60 -30.86
N ASN A 336 28.38 -0.93 -31.71
CA ASN A 336 27.87 0.41 -31.40
C ASN A 336 26.43 0.41 -30.85
N GLY A 337 25.77 -0.76 -30.85
CA GLY A 337 24.47 -0.98 -30.22
C GLY A 337 23.30 -0.31 -30.96
N ASN A 338 23.41 -0.10 -32.27
CA ASN A 338 22.36 0.56 -33.06
C ASN A 338 21.32 -0.41 -33.65
N GLY A 339 21.44 -1.70 -33.35
CA GLY A 339 20.57 -2.76 -33.85
C GLY A 339 20.93 -3.24 -35.27
N VAL A 340 22.10 -2.89 -35.81
CA VAL A 340 22.56 -3.29 -37.14
C VAL A 340 24.06 -3.60 -37.09
N VAL A 341 24.46 -4.77 -37.59
CA VAL A 341 25.89 -5.11 -37.76
C VAL A 341 26.38 -4.57 -39.09
N ASP A 342 27.06 -3.42 -39.10
CA ASP A 342 27.57 -2.79 -40.31
C ASP A 342 29.01 -2.26 -40.18
N ALA A 343 29.41 -1.38 -41.10
CA ALA A 343 30.76 -0.85 -41.15
C ALA A 343 31.08 0.12 -39.99
N ALA A 344 30.08 0.67 -39.30
CA ALA A 344 30.27 1.49 -38.11
C ALA A 344 30.80 0.65 -36.95
N ASP A 345 30.35 -0.60 -36.79
CA ASP A 345 30.84 -1.50 -35.75
C ASP A 345 32.32 -1.87 -35.94
N TYR A 346 32.75 -2.02 -37.18
CA TYR A 346 34.16 -2.21 -37.51
C TYR A 346 35.04 -1.09 -36.96
N THR A 347 34.55 0.16 -36.98
CA THR A 347 35.31 1.30 -36.44
C THR A 347 35.42 1.23 -34.93
N VAL A 348 34.38 0.77 -34.22
CA VAL A 348 34.44 0.55 -32.76
C VAL A 348 35.46 -0.54 -32.42
N TRP A 349 35.45 -1.67 -33.13
CA TRP A 349 36.45 -2.73 -32.94
C TRP A 349 37.87 -2.23 -33.24
N GLN A 350 38.06 -1.51 -34.35
CA GLN A 350 39.38 -1.01 -34.74
C GLN A 350 39.94 -0.03 -33.71
N ASP A 351 39.11 0.86 -33.18
CA ASP A 351 39.53 1.88 -32.20
C ASP A 351 39.83 1.30 -30.82
N SER A 352 39.26 0.13 -30.49
CA SER A 352 39.43 -0.56 -29.20
C SER A 352 40.31 -1.82 -29.27
N PHE A 353 40.97 -2.06 -30.42
CA PHE A 353 41.80 -3.25 -30.62
C PHE A 353 42.96 -3.32 -29.62
N GLY A 354 43.02 -4.42 -28.86
CA GLY A 354 44.02 -4.68 -27.83
C GLY A 354 43.60 -4.27 -26.42
N ASP A 355 42.42 -3.67 -26.24
CA ASP A 355 41.90 -3.31 -24.93
C ASP A 355 41.46 -4.55 -24.14
N THR A 356 41.59 -4.48 -22.82
CA THR A 356 41.03 -5.46 -21.87
C THR A 356 39.76 -4.86 -21.28
N VAL A 357 38.67 -5.60 -21.34
CA VAL A 357 37.34 -5.17 -20.94
C VAL A 357 36.68 -6.21 -20.03
N VAL A 358 35.52 -5.87 -19.45
CA VAL A 358 34.66 -6.90 -18.86
C VAL A 358 34.19 -7.81 -20.00
N ALA A 359 34.29 -9.12 -19.81
CA ALA A 359 33.89 -10.10 -20.82
C ALA A 359 32.50 -9.77 -21.40
N GLY A 360 32.42 -9.62 -22.72
CA GLY A 360 31.18 -9.31 -23.45
C GLY A 360 30.78 -7.84 -23.50
N THR A 361 31.68 -6.92 -23.11
CA THR A 361 31.45 -5.46 -23.22
C THR A 361 32.32 -4.82 -24.31
N GLY A 362 31.90 -3.67 -24.83
CA GLY A 362 32.61 -3.01 -25.93
C GLY A 362 32.62 -3.88 -27.19
N ALA A 363 33.77 -4.01 -27.84
CA ALA A 363 33.93 -4.85 -29.03
C ALA A 363 34.42 -6.28 -28.73
N ASP A 364 34.29 -6.78 -27.50
CA ASP A 364 34.62 -8.16 -27.11
C ASP A 364 33.47 -9.12 -27.44
N GLY A 365 33.27 -9.37 -28.74
CA GLY A 365 32.19 -10.22 -29.25
C GLY A 365 32.33 -11.70 -28.94
N ASN A 366 33.51 -12.19 -28.54
CA ASN A 366 33.72 -13.59 -28.13
C ASN A 366 33.76 -13.78 -26.60
N GLU A 367 33.59 -12.70 -25.85
CA GLU A 367 33.45 -12.67 -24.39
C GLU A 367 34.67 -13.21 -23.63
N ASN A 368 35.88 -13.03 -24.16
CA ASN A 368 37.11 -13.49 -23.48
C ASN A 368 37.76 -12.41 -22.60
N GLY A 369 37.22 -11.19 -22.60
CA GLY A 369 37.72 -10.04 -21.85
C GLY A 369 38.84 -9.26 -22.57
N VAL A 370 39.18 -9.59 -23.82
CA VAL A 370 40.20 -8.91 -24.63
C VAL A 370 39.68 -8.71 -26.04
N ILE A 371 39.73 -7.47 -26.53
CA ILE A 371 39.30 -7.12 -27.89
C ILE A 371 40.43 -7.43 -28.87
N ASP A 372 40.29 -8.50 -29.65
CA ASP A 372 41.32 -8.95 -30.58
C ASP A 372 40.78 -9.42 -31.95
N ALA A 373 41.57 -10.21 -32.68
CA ALA A 373 41.21 -10.68 -34.01
C ALA A 373 40.08 -11.73 -34.01
N ALA A 374 39.81 -12.39 -32.88
CA ALA A 374 38.68 -13.31 -32.75
C ALA A 374 37.36 -12.53 -32.75
N ASP A 375 37.31 -11.34 -32.15
CA ASP A 375 36.12 -10.47 -32.17
C ASP A 375 35.79 -9.94 -33.55
N TYR A 376 36.82 -9.58 -34.34
CA TYR A 376 36.62 -9.26 -35.75
C TYR A 376 35.89 -10.38 -36.52
N THR A 377 36.15 -11.65 -36.16
CA THR A 377 35.47 -12.80 -36.78
C THR A 377 34.00 -12.84 -36.39
N VAL A 378 33.67 -12.49 -35.14
CA VAL A 378 32.28 -12.35 -34.68
C VAL A 378 31.54 -11.27 -35.47
N TRP A 379 32.14 -10.08 -35.65
CA TRP A 379 31.56 -9.05 -36.52
C TRP A 379 31.41 -9.51 -37.97
N GLN A 380 32.44 -10.13 -38.54
CA GLN A 380 32.43 -10.59 -39.92
C GLN A 380 31.34 -11.63 -40.19
N ASP A 381 31.15 -12.58 -39.28
CA ASP A 381 30.17 -13.66 -39.41
C ASP A 381 28.73 -13.16 -39.32
N ASN A 382 28.52 -11.99 -38.73
CA ASN A 382 27.21 -11.39 -38.51
C ASN A 382 26.95 -10.13 -39.35
N PHE A 383 27.88 -9.72 -40.20
CA PHE A 383 27.76 -8.51 -41.01
C PHE A 383 26.49 -8.51 -41.87
N GLY A 384 25.71 -7.43 -41.75
CA GLY A 384 24.43 -7.25 -42.43
C GLY A 384 23.22 -7.80 -41.68
N ASN A 385 23.41 -8.41 -40.50
CA ASN A 385 22.30 -8.73 -39.61
C ASN A 385 21.68 -7.43 -39.06
N THR A 386 20.36 -7.42 -38.94
CA THR A 386 19.59 -6.32 -38.36
C THR A 386 18.64 -6.88 -37.31
N ALA A 387 18.53 -6.21 -36.16
CA ALA A 387 17.57 -6.53 -35.12
C ALA A 387 16.18 -6.43 -35.73
N SER A 388 15.40 -7.50 -35.63
CA SER A 388 14.01 -7.47 -36.12
C SER A 388 13.20 -6.66 -35.14
N GLY A 389 13.09 -5.35 -35.39
CA GLY A 389 12.22 -4.47 -34.62
C GLY A 389 10.80 -5.02 -34.57
N SER A 390 10.28 -5.18 -33.35
CA SER A 390 8.87 -5.47 -33.11
C SER A 390 8.01 -4.44 -33.86
N GLY A 391 7.01 -4.96 -34.59
CA GLY A 391 6.14 -4.30 -35.56
C GLY A 391 6.15 -2.77 -35.61
N ALA A 392 6.72 -2.21 -36.67
CA ALA A 392 6.16 -1.00 -37.25
C ALA A 392 4.69 -1.31 -37.59
N THR A 393 3.77 -0.78 -36.78
CA THR A 393 2.35 -0.78 -37.12
C THR A 393 2.24 -0.15 -38.50
N VAL A 394 1.77 -0.94 -39.46
CA VAL A 394 1.43 -0.43 -40.79
C VAL A 394 0.30 0.56 -40.55
N ILE A 395 0.62 1.86 -40.45
CA ILE A 395 -0.37 2.92 -40.40
C ILE A 395 -1.20 2.72 -41.66
N PRO A 396 -2.50 2.39 -41.55
CA PRO A 396 -3.35 2.34 -42.73
C PRO A 396 -3.29 3.74 -43.36
N GLU A 397 -2.81 3.84 -44.60
CA GLU A 397 -2.81 5.12 -45.29
C GLU A 397 -4.23 5.71 -45.19
N PRO A 398 -4.38 6.99 -44.76
CA PRO A 398 -5.69 7.60 -44.73
C PRO A 398 -6.26 7.48 -46.13
N SER A 399 -7.42 6.84 -46.23
CA SER A 399 -8.03 6.41 -47.48
C SER A 399 -8.13 7.56 -48.49
N ALA A 400 -7.11 7.68 -49.35
CA ALA A 400 -7.06 8.63 -50.47
C ALA A 400 -8.21 8.38 -51.48
N GLY A 401 -8.92 7.25 -51.35
CA GLY A 401 -10.13 6.92 -52.08
C GLY A 401 -11.36 7.79 -51.74
N LEU A 402 -11.43 8.44 -50.57
CA LEU A 402 -12.59 9.27 -50.21
C LEU A 402 -12.54 10.68 -50.79
N ILE A 403 -11.36 11.21 -51.14
CA ILE A 403 -11.22 12.55 -51.74
C ILE A 403 -11.54 12.53 -53.24
N LEU A 404 -11.29 11.42 -53.95
CA LEU A 404 -11.63 11.26 -55.37
C LEU A 404 -13.13 11.01 -55.61
N ALA A 405 -13.87 10.44 -54.66
CA ALA A 405 -15.32 10.29 -54.75
C ALA A 405 -16.07 11.63 -54.52
N GLY A 406 -15.53 12.53 -53.69
CA GLY A 406 -16.12 13.84 -53.41
C GLY A 406 -16.05 14.84 -54.58
N LEU A 407 -14.97 14.79 -55.37
CA LEU A 407 -14.79 15.72 -56.51
C LEU A 407 -15.62 15.31 -57.75
N GLY A 408 -15.94 14.02 -57.93
CA GLY A 408 -16.80 13.55 -59.01
C GLY A 408 -18.27 13.96 -58.86
N ALA A 409 -18.79 14.00 -57.63
CA ALA A 409 -20.18 14.36 -57.35
C ALA A 409 -20.48 15.86 -57.56
N LEU A 410 -19.48 16.74 -57.36
CA LEU A 410 -19.60 18.18 -57.60
C LEU A 410 -19.54 18.56 -59.08
N ALA A 411 -18.80 17.81 -59.90
CA ALA A 411 -18.76 18.01 -61.35
C ALA A 411 -20.05 17.55 -62.06
N ALA A 412 -20.69 16.47 -61.58
CA ALA A 412 -21.95 15.97 -62.14
C ALA A 412 -23.15 16.89 -61.85
N ARG A 413 -23.15 17.62 -60.73
CA ARG A 413 -24.26 18.52 -60.35
C ARG A 413 -24.31 19.82 -61.14
N ARG A 414 -23.21 20.23 -61.80
CA ARG A 414 -23.16 21.45 -62.65
C ARG A 414 -23.61 21.24 -64.11
N ARG A 415 -23.81 20.01 -64.59
CA ARG A 415 -24.23 19.73 -65.98
C ARG A 415 -25.74 19.55 -66.20
N ARG A 416 -26.59 19.76 -65.18
CA ARG A 416 -28.07 19.62 -65.29
C ARG A 416 -28.86 20.94 -65.21
N LYS A 417 -28.27 22.07 -65.62
CA LYS A 417 -29.03 23.29 -65.93
C LYS A 417 -28.48 23.94 -67.21
N ALA A 418 -29.06 23.53 -68.33
CA ALA A 418 -29.24 24.33 -69.54
C ALA A 418 -30.56 23.90 -70.16
#